data_AF-A0AA90NFW7-F1
#
_entry.id   AF-A0AA90NFW7-F1
#
_cell.length_a   1.000
_cell.length_b   1.000
_cell.length_c   1.000
_cell.angle_alpha   90.00
_cell.angle_beta   90.00
_cell.angle_gamma   90.00
#
_symmetry.space_group_name_H-M   'P 1'
#
loop_
_entity.id
_entity.type
_entity.pdbx_description
1 polymer ?
#
loop_
_entity_poly.entity_id
_entity_poly.type
_entity_poly.pdbx_seq_one_letter_code
_entity_poly.pdbx_strand_id
1 'polypeptide(L)'
;MNIFDEAIDVLKSKVQLRKLFQDMHVEDLQRVMNRIESIYEEKLLIQMEAEEERHRKRDAIEAIMSQMKDIGVKLEDFESLVSNTPTRRHKPRQRFIFSYETEGGQLVNWEGATTGRVPSDFSRYLKRTGKDRKECIASEVG
;
A
#
# COMPACT_ATOMS: atom_id res chain seq x y z
N MET A 1 0.05 12.28 -20.51
CA MET A 1 -1.31 12.46 -19.99
C MET A 1 -1.73 11.12 -19.39
N ASN A 2 -2.30 11.11 -18.19
CA ASN A 2 -2.70 9.87 -17.52
C ASN A 2 -3.93 9.30 -18.23
N ILE A 3 -3.87 8.04 -18.64
CA ILE A 3 -4.94 7.37 -19.39
C ILE A 3 -6.28 7.36 -18.64
N PHE A 4 -6.21 7.39 -17.30
CA PHE A 4 -7.40 7.50 -16.46
C PHE A 4 -8.11 8.85 -16.60
N ASP A 5 -7.35 9.94 -16.62
CA ASP A 5 -7.94 11.28 -16.68
C ASP A 5 -8.60 11.52 -18.05
N GLU A 6 -7.96 11.03 -19.11
CA GLU A 6 -8.52 11.09 -20.47
C GLU A 6 -9.80 10.26 -20.62
N ALA A 7 -9.84 9.04 -20.06
CA ALA A 7 -11.05 8.23 -20.05
C ALA A 7 -12.20 8.89 -19.28
N ILE A 8 -11.89 9.53 -18.14
CA ILE A 8 -12.90 10.24 -17.34
C ILE A 8 -13.44 11.47 -18.06
N ASP A 9 -12.61 12.21 -18.78
CA ASP A 9 -13.06 13.38 -19.54
C ASP A 9 -14.03 13.00 -20.66
N VAL A 10 -13.75 11.88 -21.35
CA VAL A 10 -14.68 11.28 -22.32
C VAL A 10 -15.99 10.87 -21.64
N LEU A 11 -15.92 10.25 -20.46
CA LEU A 11 -17.08 9.78 -19.71
C LEU A 11 -17.92 10.90 -19.05
N LYS A 12 -17.34 12.09 -18.83
CA LYS A 12 -18.05 13.25 -18.27
C LYS A 12 -18.83 14.03 -19.32
N SER A 13 -18.34 14.07 -20.56
CA SER A 13 -18.95 14.87 -21.63
C SER A 13 -20.05 14.09 -22.34
N LYS A 14 -21.31 14.54 -22.22
CA LYS A 14 -22.46 13.93 -22.91
C LYS A 14 -22.28 13.83 -24.43
N VAL A 15 -21.56 14.78 -25.04
CA VAL A 15 -21.28 14.78 -26.47
C VAL A 15 -20.28 13.68 -26.83
N GLN A 16 -19.21 13.52 -26.03
CA GLN A 16 -18.21 12.48 -26.26
C GLN A 16 -18.76 11.09 -25.91
N LEU A 17 -19.58 10.97 -24.87
CA LEU A 17 -20.30 9.74 -24.55
C LEU A 17 -21.17 9.25 -25.70
N ARG A 18 -21.95 10.17 -26.31
CA ARG A 18 -22.79 9.84 -27.46
C ARG A 18 -21.96 9.34 -28.65
N LYS A 19 -20.81 9.96 -28.91
CA LYS A 19 -19.89 9.51 -29.96
C LYS A 19 -19.27 8.15 -29.62
N LEU A 20 -18.85 7.95 -28.38
CA LEU A 20 -18.24 6.69 -27.91
C LEU A 20 -19.18 5.49 -28.07
N PHE A 21 -20.48 5.69 -27.81
CA PHE A 21 -21.49 4.64 -27.85
C PHE A 21 -22.39 4.69 -29.09
N GLN A 22 -22.04 5.46 -30.12
CA GLN A 22 -22.91 5.71 -31.28
C GLN A 22 -23.25 4.42 -32.04
N ASP A 23 -22.32 3.47 -32.10
CA ASP A 23 -22.43 2.21 -32.85
C ASP A 23 -22.75 1.01 -31.95
N MET A 24 -23.08 1.26 -30.68
CA MET A 24 -23.33 0.23 -29.69
C MET A 24 -24.84 -0.04 -29.55
N HIS A 25 -25.21 -1.31 -29.45
CA HIS A 25 -26.60 -1.68 -29.21
C HIS A 25 -27.06 -1.31 -27.80
N VAL A 26 -28.36 -1.03 -27.67
CA VAL A 26 -28.98 -0.62 -26.40
C VAL A 26 -28.76 -1.68 -25.31
N GLU A 27 -28.80 -2.96 -25.67
CA GLU A 27 -28.56 -4.08 -24.73
C GLU A 27 -27.14 -4.07 -24.15
N ASP A 28 -26.14 -3.77 -24.98
CA ASP A 28 -24.76 -3.67 -24.53
C ASP A 28 -24.56 -2.41 -23.66
N LEU A 29 -25.24 -1.31 -23.98
CA LEU A 29 -25.26 -0.12 -23.14
C LEU A 29 -25.83 -0.43 -21.76
N GLN A 30 -26.92 -1.20 -21.70
CA GLN A 30 -27.52 -1.64 -20.44
C GLN A 30 -26.53 -2.51 -19.64
N ARG A 31 -25.81 -3.43 -20.29
CA ARG A 31 -24.79 -4.26 -19.60
C ARG A 31 -23.66 -3.42 -19.03
N VAL A 32 -23.20 -2.39 -19.76
CA VAL A 32 -22.19 -1.46 -19.26
C VAL A 32 -22.71 -0.68 -18.06
N MET A 33 -23.95 -0.18 -18.12
CA MET A 33 -24.58 0.51 -16.99
C MET A 33 -24.65 -0.38 -15.74
N ASN A 34 -25.11 -1.62 -15.87
CA ASN A 34 -25.21 -2.55 -14.74
C ASN A 34 -23.84 -2.83 -14.09
N ARG A 35 -22.77 -2.92 -14.89
CA ARG A 35 -21.40 -3.09 -14.35
C ARG A 35 -20.93 -1.86 -13.59
N ILE A 36 -21.20 -0.67 -14.11
CA ILE A 36 -20.86 0.59 -13.44
C ILE A 36 -21.63 0.73 -12.13
N GLU A 37 -22.92 0.36 -12.13
CA GLU A 37 -23.77 0.37 -10.94
C GLU A 37 -23.26 -0.58 -9.87
N SER A 38 -22.89 -1.82 -10.22
CA SER A 38 -22.25 -2.77 -9.29
C SER A 38 -20.98 -2.19 -8.65
N ILE A 39 -20.11 -1.55 -9.44
CA ILE A 39 -18.89 -0.92 -8.93
C ILE A 39 -19.22 0.27 -8.02
N TYR A 40 -20.26 1.02 -8.33
CA TYR A 40 -20.74 2.13 -7.51
C TYR A 40 -21.26 1.63 -6.16
N GLU A 41 -22.09 0.59 -6.15
CA GLU A 41 -22.63 -0.03 -4.93
C GLU A 41 -21.51 -0.56 -4.03
N GLU A 42 -20.52 -1.27 -4.60
CA GLU A 42 -19.34 -1.73 -3.86
C GLU A 42 -18.60 -0.57 -3.18
N LYS A 43 -18.38 0.52 -3.92
CA LYS A 43 -17.71 1.71 -3.37
C LYS A 43 -18.52 2.39 -2.28
N LEU A 44 -19.84 2.47 -2.46
CA LEU A 44 -20.74 3.06 -1.48
C LEU A 44 -20.72 2.25 -0.18
N LEU A 45 -20.78 0.92 -0.27
CA LEU A 45 -20.72 0.03 0.89
C LEU A 45 -19.43 0.21 1.69
N ILE A 46 -18.28 0.28 1.00
CA ILE A 46 -16.98 0.52 1.64
C ILE A 46 -16.97 1.89 2.37
N GLN A 47 -17.55 2.92 1.76
CA GLN A 47 -17.64 4.24 2.38
C GLN A 47 -18.53 4.23 3.62
N MET A 48 -19.68 3.55 3.54
CA MET A 48 -20.60 3.40 4.67
C MET A 48 -19.96 2.62 5.83
N GLU A 49 -19.26 1.52 5.55
CA GLU A 49 -18.57 0.74 6.58
C GLU A 49 -17.48 1.56 7.27
N ALA A 50 -16.71 2.34 6.50
CA ALA A 50 -15.71 3.26 7.06
C ALA A 50 -16.36 4.39 7.90
N GLU A 51 -17.55 4.87 7.50
CA GLU A 51 -18.31 5.84 8.29
C GLU A 51 -18.84 5.26 9.59
N GLU A 52 -19.41 4.05 9.55
CA GLU A 52 -19.85 3.35 10.75
C GLU A 52 -18.69 3.07 11.70
N GLU A 53 -17.53 2.62 11.20
CA GLU A 53 -16.37 2.38 12.04
C GLU A 53 -15.89 3.67 12.71
N ARG A 54 -15.90 4.79 11.99
CA ARG A 54 -15.60 6.12 12.55
C ARG A 54 -16.64 6.54 13.60
N HIS A 55 -17.91 6.23 13.38
CA HIS A 55 -18.98 6.52 14.34
C HIS A 55 -18.80 5.68 15.61
N ARG A 56 -18.64 4.36 15.48
CA ARG A 56 -18.40 3.45 16.61
C ARG A 56 -17.17 3.84 17.42
N LYS A 57 -16.08 4.25 16.76
CA LYS A 57 -14.88 4.76 17.45
C LYS A 57 -15.17 6.04 18.22
N ARG A 58 -15.93 6.98 17.65
CA ARG A 58 -16.34 8.21 18.34
C ARG A 58 -17.22 7.91 19.54
N ASP A 59 -18.25 7.07 19.38
CA ASP A 59 -19.15 6.69 20.46
C ASP A 59 -18.40 5.99 21.60
N ALA A 60 -17.46 5.11 21.26
CA ALA A 60 -16.62 4.44 22.25
C ALA A 60 -15.73 5.43 23.00
N ILE A 61 -15.11 6.39 22.30
CA ILE A 61 -14.30 7.45 22.93
C ILE A 61 -15.17 8.30 23.85
N GLU A 62 -16.38 8.69 23.42
CA GLU A 62 -17.30 9.51 24.22
C GLU A 62 -17.77 8.75 25.47
N ALA A 63 -18.10 7.47 25.34
CA ALA A 63 -18.46 6.61 26.48
C ALA A 63 -17.30 6.49 27.47
N ILE A 64 -16.07 6.31 26.99
CA ILE A 64 -14.87 6.24 27.85
C ILE A 64 -14.62 7.60 28.52
N MET A 65 -14.76 8.72 27.81
CA MET A 65 -14.62 10.06 28.37
C MET A 65 -15.66 10.33 29.47
N SER A 66 -16.91 9.90 29.28
CA SER A 66 -17.95 9.99 30.32
C SER A 66 -17.57 9.19 31.55
N GLN A 67 -17.14 7.93 31.38
CA GLN A 67 -16.70 7.09 32.51
C GLN A 67 -15.47 7.66 33.22
N MET A 68 -14.50 8.21 32.49
CA MET A 68 -13.33 8.88 33.07
C MET A 68 -13.72 10.09 33.90
N LYS A 69 -14.67 10.89 33.41
CA LYS A 69 -15.21 12.05 34.13
C LYS A 69 -15.92 11.64 35.42
N ASP A 70 -16.69 10.55 35.40
CA ASP A 70 -17.41 10.05 36.57
C ASP A 70 -16.46 9.52 37.66
N ILE A 71 -15.33 8.93 37.27
CA ILE A 71 -14.29 8.43 38.19
C ILE A 71 -13.34 9.57 38.62
N GLY A 72 -13.43 10.75 37.96
CA GLY A 72 -12.63 11.93 38.28
C GLY A 72 -11.17 11.85 37.80
N VAL A 73 -10.88 11.00 36.82
CA VAL A 73 -9.52 10.78 36.28
C VAL A 73 -9.31 11.64 35.04
N LYS A 74 -8.15 12.29 34.95
CA LYS A 74 -7.77 13.11 33.80
C LYS A 74 -6.92 12.31 32.82
N LEU A 75 -6.91 12.72 31.55
CA LEU A 75 -6.08 12.10 30.52
C LEU A 75 -4.58 12.14 30.88
N GLU A 76 -4.15 13.20 31.57
CA GLU A 76 -2.79 13.43 32.08
C GLU A 76 -2.34 12.31 33.05
N ASP A 77 -3.27 11.73 33.81
CA ASP A 77 -2.96 10.65 34.77
C ASP A 77 -2.54 9.35 34.04
N PHE A 78 -2.94 9.17 32.79
CA PHE A 78 -2.63 8.00 31.97
C PHE A 78 -1.32 8.13 31.16
N GLU A 79 -0.74 9.32 30.99
CA GLU A 79 0.54 9.49 30.27
C GLU A 79 1.68 8.70 30.93
N SER A 80 1.64 8.60 32.26
CA SER A 80 2.58 7.81 33.05
C SER A 80 2.51 6.30 32.77
N LEU A 81 1.35 5.79 32.33
CA LEU A 81 1.11 4.36 32.07
C LEU A 81 1.55 3.95 30.66
N VAL A 82 1.47 4.84 29.68
CA VAL A 82 1.83 4.57 28.27
C VAL A 82 3.35 4.58 28.08
N SER A 83 4.10 5.33 28.89
CA SER A 83 5.56 5.44 28.77
C SER A 83 6.34 4.17 29.15
N ASN A 84 5.67 3.15 29.70
CA ASN A 84 6.32 1.95 30.24
C ASN A 84 6.32 0.74 29.29
N THR A 85 5.89 0.87 28.04
CA THR A 85 6.11 -0.19 27.04
C THR A 85 7.54 -0.15 26.52
N PRO A 86 8.41 -1.14 26.81
CA PRO A 86 9.76 -1.17 26.25
C PRO A 86 9.64 -1.32 24.73
N THR A 87 10.06 -0.30 24.00
CA THR A 87 10.21 -0.38 22.54
C THR A 87 11.16 -1.53 22.23
N ARG A 88 10.67 -2.53 21.46
CA ARG A 88 11.51 -3.64 20.98
C ARG A 88 12.66 -3.05 20.19
N ARG A 89 13.85 -2.95 20.79
CA ARG A 89 15.09 -2.58 20.09
C ARG A 89 15.30 -3.60 18.96
N HIS A 90 15.11 -3.16 17.73
CA HIS A 90 15.46 -3.96 16.56
C HIS A 90 16.97 -4.24 16.61
N LYS A 91 17.36 -5.52 16.62
CA LYS A 91 18.77 -5.91 16.44
C LYS A 91 19.25 -5.34 15.08
N PRO A 92 20.42 -4.68 15.02
CA PRO A 92 20.98 -4.22 13.76
C PRO A 92 21.19 -5.43 12.84
N ARG A 93 20.69 -5.34 11.60
CA ARG A 93 20.84 -6.41 10.60
C ARG A 93 22.28 -6.40 10.08
N GLN A 94 22.90 -7.58 10.06
CA GLN A 94 24.24 -7.79 9.52
C GLN A 94 24.28 -7.43 8.03
N ARG A 95 25.31 -6.70 7.61
CA ARG A 95 25.49 -6.23 6.23
C ARG A 95 26.58 -7.04 5.55
N PHE A 96 26.42 -7.26 4.25
CA PHE A 96 27.30 -8.06 3.42
C PHE A 96 27.62 -7.31 2.13
N ILE A 97 28.81 -7.48 1.59
CA ILE A 97 29.16 -7.03 0.24
C ILE A 97 28.84 -8.18 -0.71
N PHE A 98 27.96 -7.92 -1.68
CA PHE A 98 27.63 -8.83 -2.77
C PHE A 98 28.39 -8.43 -4.02
N SER A 99 28.97 -9.40 -4.73
CA SER A 99 29.62 -9.15 -6.04
C SER A 99 28.82 -9.82 -7.15
N TYR A 100 28.46 -9.07 -8.19
CA TYR A 100 27.70 -9.59 -9.33
C TYR A 100 28.10 -8.92 -10.64
N GLU A 101 27.83 -9.61 -11.74
CA GLU A 101 28.11 -9.11 -13.09
C GLU A 101 26.83 -8.50 -13.70
N THR A 102 26.94 -7.26 -14.16
CA THR A 102 25.86 -6.57 -14.88
C THR A 102 25.73 -7.08 -16.31
N GLU A 103 24.62 -6.76 -16.99
CA GLU A 103 24.42 -7.14 -18.41
C GLU A 103 25.48 -6.55 -19.35
N GLY A 104 26.13 -5.46 -18.94
CA GLY A 104 27.27 -4.87 -19.66
C GLY A 104 28.62 -5.52 -19.39
N GLY A 105 28.67 -6.66 -18.67
CA GLY A 105 29.91 -7.37 -18.34
C GLY A 105 30.76 -6.69 -17.24
N GLN A 106 30.22 -5.69 -16.55
CA GLN A 106 30.93 -5.03 -15.45
C GLN A 106 30.66 -5.74 -14.12
N LEU A 107 31.74 -6.01 -13.37
CA LEU A 107 31.69 -6.49 -12.00
C LEU A 107 31.32 -5.33 -11.06
N VAL A 108 30.22 -5.47 -10.33
CA VAL A 108 29.70 -4.49 -9.38
C VAL A 108 29.67 -5.09 -7.98
N ASN A 109 30.18 -4.34 -7.02
CA ASN A 109 30.13 -4.67 -5.60
C ASN A 109 29.05 -3.82 -4.93
N TRP A 110 28.10 -4.47 -4.24
CA TRP A 110 26.97 -3.81 -3.59
C TRP A 110 26.86 -4.22 -2.12
N GLU A 111 26.81 -3.24 -1.21
CA GLU A 111 26.56 -3.48 0.21
C GLU A 111 25.05 -3.60 0.47
N GLY A 112 24.63 -4.73 1.03
CA GLY A 112 23.23 -5.01 1.34
C GLY A 112 23.03 -5.97 2.50
N ALA A 113 21.78 -6.19 2.87
CA ALA A 113 21.41 -7.24 3.82
C ALA A 113 20.86 -8.46 3.06
N THR A 114 21.00 -9.65 3.64
CA THR A 114 20.39 -10.89 3.11
C THR A 114 18.85 -10.83 3.07
N THR A 115 18.24 -9.89 3.78
CA THR A 115 16.79 -9.66 3.83
C THR A 115 16.42 -8.23 3.45
N GLY A 116 15.56 -8.06 2.45
CA GLY A 116 15.07 -6.75 2.02
C GLY A 116 15.07 -6.53 0.51
N ARG A 117 14.94 -5.26 0.12
CA ARG A 117 15.00 -4.80 -1.27
C ARG A 117 16.42 -4.97 -1.82
N VAL A 118 16.50 -5.45 -3.04
CA VAL A 118 17.74 -5.64 -3.79
C VAL A 118 17.73 -4.75 -5.04
N PRO A 119 18.90 -4.30 -5.54
CA PRO A 119 19.00 -3.59 -6.82
C PRO A 119 18.39 -4.41 -7.96
N SER A 120 17.77 -3.71 -8.93
CA SER A 120 17.17 -4.32 -10.12
C SER A 120 18.15 -5.23 -10.86
N ASP A 121 19.40 -4.77 -10.96
CA ASP A 121 20.45 -5.42 -11.74
C ASP A 121 20.92 -6.69 -11.05
N PHE A 122 21.02 -6.67 -9.71
CA PHE A 122 21.30 -7.86 -8.92
C PHE A 122 20.17 -8.88 -9.00
N SER A 123 18.90 -8.43 -8.94
CA SER A 123 17.76 -9.33 -9.15
C SER A 123 17.76 -9.96 -10.53
N ARG A 124 18.21 -9.24 -11.56
CA ARG A 124 18.33 -9.75 -12.92
C ARG A 124 19.47 -10.76 -13.05
N TYR A 125 20.60 -10.50 -12.40
CA TYR A 125 21.72 -11.43 -12.29
C TYR A 125 21.34 -12.75 -11.62
N LEU A 126 20.63 -12.70 -10.48
CA LEU A 126 20.16 -13.91 -9.78
C LEU A 126 19.19 -14.72 -10.64
N LYS A 127 18.28 -14.06 -11.37
CA LYS A 127 17.37 -14.72 -12.32
C LYS A 127 18.12 -15.38 -13.50
N ARG A 128 19.16 -14.73 -14.03
CA ARG A 128 19.98 -15.25 -15.14
C ARG A 128 20.82 -16.45 -14.72
N THR A 129 21.39 -16.41 -13.52
CA THR A 129 22.37 -17.41 -13.05
C THR A 129 21.76 -18.51 -12.19
N GLY A 130 20.52 -18.34 -11.72
CA GLY A 130 19.85 -19.28 -10.82
C GLY A 130 20.46 -19.35 -9.41
N LYS A 131 21.40 -18.46 -9.09
CA LYS A 131 22.10 -18.44 -7.80
C LYS A 131 21.23 -17.85 -6.71
N ASP A 132 21.44 -18.30 -5.47
CA ASP A 132 20.83 -17.68 -4.30
C ASP A 132 21.66 -16.47 -3.85
N ARG A 133 21.01 -15.49 -3.20
CA ARG A 133 21.64 -14.25 -2.72
C ARG A 133 22.88 -14.52 -1.88
N LYS A 134 22.83 -15.58 -1.05
CA LYS A 134 23.93 -15.98 -0.16
C LYS A 134 25.18 -16.44 -0.89
N GLU A 135 25.03 -16.93 -2.12
CA GLU A 135 26.15 -17.42 -2.93
C GLU A 135 26.93 -16.28 -3.60
N CYS A 136 26.38 -15.06 -3.59
CA CYS A 136 27.03 -13.88 -4.14
C CYS A 136 27.71 -13.03 -3.07
N ILE A 137 27.79 -13.49 -1.81
CA ILE A 137 28.47 -12.78 -0.72
C ILE A 137 29.97 -12.85 -0.94
N ALA A 138 30.61 -11.70 -1.14
CA ALA A 138 32.06 -11.56 -1.28
C ALA A 138 32.75 -11.32 0.08
N SER A 139 32.11 -10.59 1.00
CA SER A 139 32.61 -10.38 2.37
C SER A 139 31.51 -9.91 3.32
N GLU A 140 31.72 -10.11 4.62
CA GLU A 140 30.87 -9.53 5.67
C GLU A 140 31.35 -8.11 5.99
N VAL A 141 30.42 -7.16 6.12
CA VAL A 141 30.70 -5.82 6.65
C VAL A 141 30.38 -5.87 8.14
N GLY A 142 31.44 -5.96 8.94
CA GLY A 142 31.38 -5.89 10.41
C GLY A 142 30.99 -4.50 10.90
#